data_AF-A0AB34IU16-F1
#
_entry.id   AF-A0AB34IU16-F1
#
_cell.length_a   1.000
_cell.length_b   1.000
_cell.length_c   1.000
_cell.angle_alpha   90.00
_cell.angle_beta   90.00
_cell.angle_gamma   90.00
#
_symmetry.space_group_name_H-M   'P 1'
#
loop_
_entity.id
_entity.type
_entity.pdbx_description
1 polymer ?
#
loop_
_entity_poly.entity_id
_entity_poly.type
_entity_poly.pdbx_seq_one_letter_code
_entity_poly.pdbx_strand_id
1 'polypeptide(L)'
;MASALLLPLLLPSAAFLAQPRVRQLGHLCSTPLSIARAPPRSQPSLSLADLRERESRGEIVAGVGEGRELPSLSGINTLPLPLQAAVVIAIALAIGGLTALLYGPVFDAVRGSWVWSLSRPTWPILGAIYLAAGVAHFTEAEGFENITPPNGTWGFWYTPFSPRFNVYWTGVVEIFGGAWMMLGFGAQLLGVSLPAALGPVVSDAALTLFLLTIVVTPANIFAMSHNAKFPLDIETPVVGHVVRLLFQPVLLAMLLEMAQPTLLDAKVNLGLM
;
A
#
# COMPACT_ATOMS: atom_id res chain seq x y z
N MET A 1 -41.49 20.90 3.37
CA MET A 1 -41.87 20.76 1.95
C MET A 1 -40.56 20.75 1.16
N ALA A 2 -39.87 19.61 1.07
CA ALA A 2 -40.00 18.56 0.05
C ALA A 2 -39.30 18.91 -1.28
N SER A 3 -38.47 17.97 -1.77
CA SER A 3 -37.60 17.91 -2.97
C SER A 3 -36.11 18.12 -2.64
N ALA A 4 -35.26 17.12 -2.38
CA ALA A 4 -35.02 15.77 -2.96
C ALA A 4 -34.58 15.81 -4.44
N LEU A 5 -33.27 15.64 -4.68
CA LEU A 5 -32.59 15.23 -5.92
C LEU A 5 -31.12 14.90 -5.55
N LEU A 6 -30.82 13.67 -5.14
CA LEU A 6 -30.39 12.50 -5.93
C LEU A 6 -28.95 12.60 -6.48
N LEU A 7 -28.05 11.99 -5.70
CA LEU A 7 -26.68 11.58 -6.03
C LEU A 7 -26.72 10.24 -6.82
N PRO A 8 -25.92 10.03 -7.88
CA PRO A 8 -25.68 8.68 -8.38
C PRO A 8 -24.47 8.07 -7.67
N LEU A 9 -24.74 7.10 -6.80
CA LEU A 9 -23.81 6.07 -6.33
C LEU A 9 -23.48 5.13 -7.49
N LEU A 10 -22.22 5.05 -7.88
CA LEU A 10 -21.69 3.97 -8.71
C LEU A 10 -21.15 2.87 -7.79
N LEU A 11 -21.99 1.86 -7.55
CA LEU A 11 -21.57 0.53 -7.06
C LEU A 11 -21.41 -0.39 -8.28
N PRO A 12 -20.34 -1.18 -8.37
CA PRO A 12 -20.38 -2.42 -9.13
C PRO A 12 -20.88 -3.56 -8.22
N SER A 13 -21.81 -4.29 -8.79
CA SER A 13 -22.57 -5.41 -8.24
C SER A 13 -21.72 -6.55 -7.70
N ALA A 14 -22.06 -7.01 -6.49
CA ALA A 14 -21.73 -8.34 -6.02
C ALA A 14 -22.65 -9.36 -6.70
N ALA A 15 -22.05 -10.27 -7.48
CA ALA A 15 -22.68 -11.54 -7.85
C ALA A 15 -21.60 -12.52 -8.28
N PHE A 16 -21.02 -13.28 -7.34
CA PHE A 16 -20.60 -14.65 -7.63
C PHE A 16 -20.69 -15.49 -6.35
N LEU A 17 -21.70 -16.35 -6.34
CA LEU A 17 -21.84 -17.48 -5.42
C LEU A 17 -20.72 -18.47 -5.73
N ALA A 18 -19.74 -18.61 -4.84
CA ALA A 18 -18.82 -19.73 -4.82
C ALA A 18 -18.97 -20.45 -3.48
N GLN A 19 -19.38 -21.72 -3.54
CA GLN A 19 -19.60 -22.60 -2.40
C GLN A 19 -18.30 -22.85 -1.62
N PRO A 20 -18.36 -23.01 -0.28
CA PRO A 20 -17.19 -23.37 0.50
C PRO A 20 -16.90 -24.88 0.34
N ARG A 21 -15.76 -25.22 -0.29
CA ARG A 21 -15.17 -26.56 -0.13
C ARG A 21 -14.42 -26.60 1.20
N VAL A 22 -15.06 -27.19 2.19
CA VAL A 22 -14.41 -27.65 3.42
C VAL A 22 -13.35 -28.70 3.04
N ARG A 23 -12.07 -28.34 3.13
CA ARG A 23 -10.98 -29.33 3.18
C ARG A 23 -10.58 -29.54 4.65
N GLN A 24 -10.62 -30.80 5.03
CA GLN A 24 -10.39 -31.32 6.38
C GLN A 24 -9.06 -30.85 6.97
N LEU A 25 -9.12 -30.45 8.24
CA LEU A 25 -8.00 -30.35 9.17
C LEU A 25 -7.38 -31.73 9.38
N GLY A 26 -6.07 -31.84 9.15
CA GLY A 26 -5.29 -33.02 9.49
C GLY A 26 -3.81 -32.67 9.59
N HIS A 27 -3.24 -32.95 10.75
CA HIS A 27 -1.81 -32.94 11.11
C HIS A 27 -1.20 -31.62 11.58
N LEU A 28 -1.31 -31.42 12.90
CA LEU A 28 -0.26 -30.87 13.75
C LEU A 28 1.10 -31.45 13.32
N CYS A 29 1.99 -30.59 12.81
CA CYS A 29 3.38 -30.95 12.57
C CYS A 29 4.26 -29.95 13.33
N SER A 30 4.88 -30.46 14.40
CA SER A 30 5.95 -29.85 15.16
C SER A 30 7.14 -29.54 14.26
N THR A 31 7.40 -28.26 13.99
CA THR A 31 8.66 -27.81 13.37
C THR A 31 9.74 -27.65 14.45
N PRO A 32 10.89 -28.35 14.35
CA PRO A 32 12.04 -28.03 15.18
C PRO A 32 12.67 -26.71 14.73
N LEU A 33 13.22 -25.96 15.68
CA LEU A 33 14.09 -24.81 15.45
C LEU A 33 15.23 -25.19 14.49
N SER A 34 15.10 -24.79 13.23
CA SER A 34 16.15 -24.94 12.23
C SER A 34 17.13 -23.79 12.39
N ILE A 35 18.32 -24.11 12.88
CA ILE A 35 19.51 -23.26 12.88
C ILE A 35 19.70 -22.69 11.47
N ALA A 36 19.90 -21.37 11.40
CA ALA A 36 20.09 -20.60 10.17
C ALA A 36 20.99 -21.33 9.16
N ARG A 37 20.35 -21.89 8.13
CA ARG A 37 21.03 -22.43 6.97
C ARG A 37 21.63 -21.26 6.21
N ALA A 38 22.92 -21.33 5.90
CA ALA A 38 23.61 -20.39 5.02
C ALA A 38 22.74 -20.07 3.78
N PRO A 39 22.80 -18.83 3.24
CA PRO A 39 21.99 -18.45 2.09
C PRO A 39 22.14 -19.49 0.99
N PRO A 40 21.04 -19.88 0.30
CA PRO A 40 21.13 -20.79 -0.81
C PRO A 40 22.20 -20.27 -1.77
N ARG A 41 23.13 -21.16 -2.15
CA ARG A 41 24.11 -20.94 -3.22
C ARG A 41 23.40 -20.16 -4.33
N SER A 42 23.98 -19.02 -4.72
CA SER A 42 23.52 -18.21 -5.86
C SER A 42 23.18 -19.16 -6.99
N GLN A 43 21.88 -19.33 -7.27
CA GLN A 43 21.50 -19.92 -8.54
C GLN A 43 22.19 -19.08 -9.61
N PRO A 44 22.83 -19.69 -10.61
CA PRO A 44 23.41 -18.93 -11.71
C PRO A 44 22.30 -18.01 -12.23
N SER A 45 22.52 -16.70 -12.12
CA SER A 45 21.58 -15.71 -12.66
C SER A 45 21.42 -16.05 -14.13
N LEU A 46 20.23 -16.52 -14.51
CA LEU A 46 19.93 -16.82 -15.90
C LEU A 46 20.26 -15.58 -16.73
N SER A 47 20.88 -15.77 -17.88
CA SER A 47 21.18 -14.64 -18.74
C SER A 47 19.87 -14.02 -19.24
N LEU A 48 19.89 -12.74 -19.59
CA LEU A 48 18.73 -12.09 -20.20
C LEU A 48 18.27 -12.80 -21.48
N ALA A 49 19.18 -13.46 -22.20
CA ALA A 49 18.84 -14.27 -23.37
C ALA A 49 18.02 -15.51 -22.98
N ASP A 50 18.45 -16.22 -21.92
CA ASP A 50 17.72 -17.39 -21.41
C ASP A 50 16.32 -16.99 -20.91
N LEU A 51 16.22 -15.86 -20.20
CA LEU A 51 14.93 -15.36 -19.73
C LEU A 51 13.99 -15.01 -20.89
N ARG A 52 14.49 -14.35 -21.94
CA ARG A 52 13.68 -14.04 -23.15
C ARG A 52 13.27 -15.29 -23.90
N GLU A 53 14.14 -16.29 -23.98
CA GLU A 53 13.79 -17.57 -24.59
C GLU A 53 12.67 -18.23 -23.79
N ARG A 54 12.79 -18.30 -22.46
CA ARG A 54 11.75 -18.85 -21.58
C ARG A 54 10.44 -18.08 -21.67
N GLU A 55 10.49 -16.76 -21.80
CA GLU A 55 9.32 -15.91 -22.06
C GLU A 55 8.67 -16.27 -23.40
N SER A 56 9.46 -16.42 -24.46
CA SER A 56 8.94 -16.80 -25.79
C SER A 56 8.32 -18.21 -25.81
N ARG A 57 8.78 -19.10 -24.94
CA ARG A 57 8.21 -20.44 -24.71
C ARG A 57 6.99 -20.42 -23.76
N GLY A 58 6.64 -19.26 -23.21
CA GLY A 58 5.53 -19.10 -22.26
C GLY A 58 5.79 -19.68 -20.87
N GLU A 59 7.05 -19.96 -20.52
CA GLU A 59 7.43 -20.53 -19.22
C GLU A 59 7.46 -19.50 -18.10
N ILE A 60 7.75 -18.24 -18.44
CA ILE A 60 7.76 -17.11 -17.51
C ILE A 60 6.98 -15.95 -18.10
N VAL A 61 6.42 -15.11 -17.23
CA VAL A 61 5.65 -13.93 -17.60
C VAL A 61 6.40 -12.69 -17.12
N ALA A 62 6.62 -11.73 -18.01
CA ALA A 62 7.22 -10.45 -17.65
C ALA A 62 6.49 -9.83 -16.46
N GLY A 63 7.26 -9.42 -15.45
CA GLY A 63 6.72 -8.84 -14.23
C GLY A 63 6.16 -9.83 -13.20
N VAL A 64 6.32 -11.15 -13.39
CA VAL A 64 5.88 -12.17 -12.42
C VAL A 64 7.03 -13.10 -12.05
N GLY A 65 7.32 -13.24 -10.75
CA GLY A 65 8.33 -14.18 -10.26
C GLY A 65 9.72 -13.91 -10.85
N GLU A 66 10.27 -14.86 -11.61
CA GLU A 66 11.55 -14.71 -12.32
C GLU A 66 11.48 -13.71 -13.48
N GLY A 67 10.30 -13.49 -14.05
CA GLY A 67 10.10 -12.54 -15.16
C GLY A 67 10.20 -11.07 -14.76
N ARG A 68 10.45 -10.76 -13.48
CA ARG A 68 10.74 -9.39 -13.00
C ARG A 68 12.11 -8.86 -13.43
N GLU A 69 13.01 -9.78 -13.79
CA GLU A 69 14.34 -9.47 -14.32
C GLU A 69 14.33 -9.14 -15.82
N LEU A 70 13.21 -9.41 -16.51
CA LEU A 70 13.04 -9.00 -17.90
C LEU A 70 12.93 -7.48 -18.01
N PRO A 71 13.42 -6.85 -19.09
CA PRO A 71 13.33 -5.41 -19.28
C PRO A 71 11.92 -4.87 -19.05
N SER A 72 11.78 -3.94 -18.11
CA SER A 72 10.50 -3.33 -17.80
C SER A 72 10.14 -2.23 -18.81
N LEU A 73 8.85 -1.91 -18.89
CA LEU A 73 8.37 -0.81 -19.74
C LEU A 73 8.92 0.55 -19.32
N SER A 74 9.26 0.74 -18.04
CA SER A 74 9.92 1.95 -17.56
C SER A 74 11.42 2.00 -17.87
N GLY A 75 12.02 0.85 -18.22
CA GLY A 75 13.46 0.71 -18.47
C GLY A 75 14.33 0.80 -17.21
N ILE A 76 13.76 1.14 -16.05
CA ILE A 76 14.52 1.41 -14.83
C ILE A 76 15.33 0.18 -14.42
N ASN A 77 14.74 -1.02 -14.44
CA ASN A 77 15.42 -2.26 -14.03
C ASN A 77 16.60 -2.66 -14.94
N THR A 78 16.74 -2.05 -16.13
CA THR A 78 17.88 -2.29 -17.03
C THR A 78 19.05 -1.32 -16.84
N LEU A 79 18.87 -0.28 -16.02
CA LEU A 79 19.92 0.68 -15.72
C LEU A 79 20.95 0.06 -14.76
N PRO A 80 22.21 0.55 -14.75
CA PRO A 80 23.15 0.27 -13.67
C PRO A 80 22.56 0.59 -12.29
N LEU A 81 22.83 -0.25 -11.27
CA LEU A 81 22.25 -0.11 -9.93
C LEU A 81 22.34 1.31 -9.33
N PRO A 82 23.45 2.07 -9.47
CA PRO A 82 23.49 3.44 -8.96
C PRO A 82 22.47 4.38 -9.62
N LEU A 83 22.19 4.18 -10.90
CA LEU A 83 21.18 4.95 -11.62
C LEU A 83 19.76 4.51 -11.25
N GLN A 84 19.53 3.20 -11.04
CA GLN A 84 18.26 2.73 -10.47
C GLN A 84 17.99 3.38 -9.12
N ALA A 85 19.01 3.40 -8.25
CA ALA A 85 18.90 4.00 -6.92
C ALA A 85 18.57 5.49 -6.99
N ALA A 86 19.29 6.25 -7.83
CA ALA A 86 19.05 7.66 -8.02
C ALA A 86 17.62 7.95 -8.48
N VAL A 87 17.11 7.20 -9.46
CA VAL A 87 15.73 7.34 -9.97
C VAL A 87 14.71 7.06 -8.87
N VAL A 88 14.87 5.98 -8.12
CA VAL A 88 13.93 5.58 -7.06
C VAL A 88 13.93 6.57 -5.91
N ILE A 89 15.10 7.04 -5.48
CA ILE A 89 15.23 8.08 -4.46
C ILE A 89 14.57 9.37 -4.96
N ALA A 90 14.78 9.76 -6.23
CA ALA A 90 14.13 10.93 -6.80
C ALA A 90 12.60 10.81 -6.80
N ILE A 91 12.05 9.62 -7.11
CA ILE A 91 10.60 9.36 -7.03
C ILE A 91 10.11 9.49 -5.58
N ALA A 92 10.81 8.88 -4.62
CA ALA A 92 10.43 8.96 -3.21
C ALA A 92 10.47 10.41 -2.69
N LEU A 93 11.49 11.18 -3.07
CA LEU A 93 11.60 12.60 -2.74
C LEU A 93 10.50 13.43 -3.40
N ALA A 94 10.15 13.13 -4.66
CA ALA A 94 9.03 13.79 -5.35
C ALA A 94 7.70 13.50 -4.64
N ILE A 95 7.47 12.26 -4.19
CA ILE A 95 6.28 11.90 -3.42
C ILE A 95 6.22 12.70 -2.12
N GLY A 96 7.31 12.73 -1.35
CA GLY A 96 7.40 13.48 -0.10
C GLY A 96 7.23 14.99 -0.30
N GLY A 97 7.88 15.55 -1.31
CA GLY A 97 7.78 16.97 -1.67
C GLY A 97 6.37 17.37 -2.08
N LEU A 98 5.72 16.59 -2.95
CA LEU A 98 4.32 16.81 -3.33
C LEU A 98 3.38 16.66 -2.13
N THR A 99 3.62 15.69 -1.26
CA THR A 99 2.85 15.53 -0.01
C THR A 99 2.94 16.79 0.85
N ALA A 100 4.14 17.32 1.05
CA ALA A 100 4.35 18.54 1.84
C ALA A 100 3.72 19.79 1.19
N LEU A 101 3.80 19.91 -0.14
CA LEU A 101 3.15 21.01 -0.88
C LEU A 101 1.62 20.93 -0.77
N LEU A 102 1.05 19.72 -0.85
CA LEU A 102 -0.38 19.51 -0.70
C LEU A 102 -0.84 19.82 0.73
N TYR A 103 -0.17 19.22 1.72
CA TYR A 103 -0.49 19.37 3.14
C TYR A 103 -0.32 20.81 3.65
N GLY A 104 0.70 21.53 3.18
CA GLY A 104 0.96 22.91 3.57
C GLY A 104 0.16 23.91 2.71
N PRO A 105 0.80 24.57 1.73
CA PRO A 105 0.22 25.72 1.06
C PRO A 105 -1.12 25.43 0.34
N VAL A 106 -1.30 24.23 -0.22
CA VAL A 106 -2.55 23.92 -0.94
C VAL A 106 -3.71 23.75 0.02
N PHE A 107 -3.58 22.94 1.07
CA PHE A 107 -4.61 22.78 2.09
C PHE A 107 -4.87 24.10 2.83
N ASP A 108 -3.83 24.88 3.14
CA ASP A 108 -3.97 26.21 3.73
C ASP A 108 -4.82 27.14 2.85
N ALA A 109 -4.60 27.15 1.53
CA ALA A 109 -5.33 28.01 0.60
C ALA A 109 -6.81 27.65 0.47
N VAL A 110 -7.19 26.39 0.70
CA VAL A 110 -8.58 25.94 0.61
C VAL A 110 -9.27 25.80 1.96
N ARG A 111 -8.55 25.90 3.09
CA ARG A 111 -9.11 25.74 4.43
C ARG A 111 -10.19 26.81 4.69
N GLY A 112 -11.35 26.36 5.16
CA GLY A 112 -12.51 27.23 5.38
C GLY A 112 -13.34 27.56 4.13
N SER A 113 -12.90 27.13 2.94
CA SER A 113 -13.75 27.17 1.74
C SER A 113 -14.90 26.16 1.81
N TRP A 114 -15.92 26.35 0.98
CA TRP A 114 -17.03 25.41 0.86
C TRP A 114 -16.57 24.01 0.42
N VAL A 115 -15.56 23.93 -0.46
CA VAL A 115 -15.00 22.67 -0.95
C VAL A 115 -14.40 21.88 0.20
N TRP A 116 -13.61 22.55 1.05
CA TRP A 116 -12.99 21.94 2.21
C TRP A 116 -14.02 21.43 3.23
N SER A 117 -15.02 22.25 3.54
CA SER A 117 -16.09 21.86 4.47
C SER A 117 -16.94 20.71 3.93
N LEU A 118 -17.08 20.59 2.60
CA LEU A 118 -17.75 19.47 1.97
C LEU A 118 -16.87 18.20 1.96
N SER A 119 -15.58 18.33 1.62
CA SER A 119 -14.70 17.18 1.40
C SER A 119 -14.16 16.59 2.69
N ARG A 120 -13.64 17.42 3.60
CA ARG A 120 -12.89 16.94 4.78
C ARG A 120 -13.67 15.96 5.65
N PRO A 121 -14.97 16.17 5.94
CA PRO A 121 -15.74 15.24 6.77
C PRO A 121 -15.88 13.84 6.16
N THR A 122 -15.69 13.68 4.85
CA THR A 122 -15.82 12.37 4.17
C THR A 122 -14.51 11.59 4.14
N TRP A 123 -13.37 12.20 4.47
CA TRP A 123 -12.06 11.55 4.39
C TRP A 123 -11.91 10.30 5.26
N PRO A 124 -12.54 10.19 6.45
CA PRO A 124 -12.49 8.94 7.22
C PRO A 124 -13.05 7.72 6.51
N ILE A 125 -13.81 7.88 5.42
CA ILE A 125 -14.26 6.76 4.55
C ILE A 125 -13.07 6.03 3.92
N LEU A 126 -11.88 6.66 3.83
CA LEU A 126 -10.64 5.97 3.47
C LEU A 126 -10.38 4.74 4.36
N GLY A 127 -10.86 4.73 5.61
CA GLY A 127 -10.78 3.57 6.49
C GLY A 127 -11.43 2.32 5.91
N ALA A 128 -12.54 2.45 5.19
CA ALA A 128 -13.18 1.31 4.51
C ALA A 128 -12.31 0.79 3.34
N ILE A 129 -11.61 1.68 2.63
CA ILE A 129 -10.70 1.30 1.54
C ILE A 129 -9.49 0.55 2.11
N TYR A 130 -8.87 1.05 3.18
CA TYR A 130 -7.76 0.33 3.83
C TYR A 130 -8.22 -0.99 4.43
N LEU A 131 -9.41 -1.05 5.05
CA LEU A 131 -9.95 -2.31 5.55
C LEU A 131 -10.09 -3.34 4.43
N ALA A 132 -10.63 -2.94 3.27
CA ALA A 132 -10.76 -3.81 2.10
C ALA A 132 -9.39 -4.21 1.52
N ALA A 133 -8.44 -3.27 1.43
CA ALA A 133 -7.07 -3.55 1.01
C ALA A 133 -6.38 -4.54 1.95
N GLY A 134 -6.61 -4.42 3.26
CA GLY A 134 -6.04 -5.30 4.26
C GLY A 134 -6.57 -6.71 4.14
N VAL A 135 -7.87 -6.89 3.83
CA VAL A 135 -8.43 -8.21 3.48
C VAL A 135 -7.78 -8.75 2.20
N ALA A 136 -7.56 -7.90 1.19
CA ALA A 136 -6.94 -8.31 -0.07
C ALA A 136 -5.51 -8.85 0.10
N HIS A 137 -4.75 -8.39 1.10
CA HIS A 137 -3.43 -8.95 1.42
C HIS A 137 -3.48 -10.44 1.79
N PHE A 138 -4.62 -10.94 2.27
CA PHE A 138 -4.80 -12.36 2.59
C PHE A 138 -5.40 -13.16 1.43
N THR A 139 -6.29 -12.56 0.64
CA THR A 139 -6.97 -13.25 -0.47
C THR A 139 -6.14 -13.27 -1.75
N GLU A 140 -5.31 -12.24 -1.98
CA GLU A 140 -4.47 -12.05 -3.18
C GLU A 140 -2.97 -11.99 -2.81
N ALA A 141 -2.58 -12.77 -1.80
CA ALA A 141 -1.24 -12.70 -1.20
C ALA A 141 -0.12 -12.86 -2.23
N GLU A 142 -0.25 -13.77 -3.18
CA GLU A 142 0.75 -14.02 -4.23
C GLU A 142 0.98 -12.78 -5.12
N GLY A 143 -0.09 -12.04 -5.41
CA GLY A 143 0.00 -10.78 -6.15
C GLY A 143 0.74 -9.70 -5.37
N PHE A 144 0.46 -9.54 -4.08
CA PHE A 144 1.18 -8.60 -3.22
C PHE A 144 2.64 -9.01 -2.99
N GLU A 145 2.92 -10.31 -2.86
CA GLU A 145 4.29 -10.84 -2.78
C GLU A 145 5.08 -10.52 -4.05
N ASN A 146 4.45 -10.60 -5.21
CA ASN A 146 5.08 -10.32 -6.49
C ASN A 146 5.57 -8.87 -6.61
N ILE A 147 4.80 -7.91 -6.11
CA ILE A 147 5.17 -6.48 -6.09
C ILE A 147 6.03 -6.07 -4.88
N THR A 148 6.33 -7.00 -3.98
CA THR A 148 7.26 -6.73 -2.88
C THR A 148 8.70 -6.78 -3.40
N PRO A 149 9.49 -5.69 -3.29
CA PRO A 149 10.84 -5.66 -3.84
C PRO A 149 11.74 -6.68 -3.13
N PRO A 150 12.40 -7.60 -3.86
CA PRO A 150 13.38 -8.52 -3.30
C PRO A 150 14.58 -7.80 -2.66
N ASN A 151 15.29 -8.48 -1.75
CA ASN A 151 16.52 -7.94 -1.18
C ASN A 151 17.60 -7.76 -2.27
N GLY A 152 18.28 -6.61 -2.23
CA GLY A 152 19.22 -6.17 -3.26
C GLY A 152 18.60 -5.32 -4.37
N THR A 153 17.27 -5.16 -4.39
CA THR A 153 16.60 -4.30 -5.38
C THR A 153 17.16 -2.87 -5.33
N TRP A 154 17.40 -2.29 -6.52
CA TRP A 154 18.02 -0.97 -6.71
C TRP A 154 19.41 -0.82 -6.07
N GLY A 155 20.03 -1.90 -5.57
CA GLY A 155 21.35 -1.89 -4.95
C GLY A 155 21.40 -1.42 -3.49
N PHE A 156 20.25 -1.04 -2.89
CA PHE A 156 20.20 -0.56 -1.51
C PHE A 156 18.98 -1.06 -0.72
N TRP A 157 18.01 -1.71 -1.37
CA TRP A 157 16.80 -2.18 -0.69
C TRP A 157 17.03 -3.50 0.02
N TYR A 158 16.85 -3.51 1.34
CA TYR A 158 16.94 -4.71 2.16
C TYR A 158 15.88 -4.68 3.25
N THR A 159 15.14 -5.78 3.40
CA THR A 159 14.20 -5.99 4.50
C THR A 159 14.59 -7.25 5.28
N PRO A 160 14.37 -7.28 6.60
CA PRO A 160 14.71 -8.44 7.43
C PRO A 160 13.69 -9.58 7.31
N PHE A 161 12.57 -9.34 6.62
CA PHE A 161 11.45 -10.27 6.54
C PHE A 161 11.25 -10.83 5.13
N SER A 162 10.58 -11.98 5.03
CA SER A 162 10.18 -12.51 3.72
C SER A 162 9.09 -11.64 3.09
N PRO A 163 8.95 -11.63 1.75
CA PRO A 163 7.84 -10.96 1.06
C PRO A 163 6.48 -11.31 1.66
N ARG A 164 6.21 -12.60 1.88
CA ARG A 164 4.96 -13.07 2.48
C ARG A 164 4.69 -12.52 3.86
N PHE A 165 5.72 -12.45 4.72
CA PHE A 165 5.57 -11.84 6.02
C PHE A 165 5.24 -10.36 5.88
N ASN A 166 5.92 -9.64 4.99
CA ASN A 166 5.64 -8.24 4.69
C ASN A 166 4.20 -8.00 4.26
N VAL A 167 3.67 -8.83 3.37
CA VAL A 167 2.27 -8.78 2.92
C VAL A 167 1.30 -9.01 4.08
N TYR A 168 1.52 -10.02 4.91
CA TYR A 168 0.56 -10.29 5.99
C TYR A 168 0.58 -9.25 7.11
N TRP A 169 1.75 -8.81 7.57
CA TRP A 169 1.76 -7.83 8.64
C TRP A 169 1.21 -6.47 8.18
N THR A 170 1.50 -6.05 6.95
CA THR A 170 0.92 -4.82 6.39
C THR A 170 -0.59 -4.96 6.27
N GLY A 171 -1.10 -6.08 5.78
CA GLY A 171 -2.54 -6.38 5.74
C GLY A 171 -3.22 -6.34 7.11
N VAL A 172 -2.56 -6.84 8.16
CA VAL A 172 -3.05 -6.70 9.54
C VAL A 172 -3.17 -5.23 9.94
N VAL A 173 -2.13 -4.42 9.68
CA VAL A 173 -2.14 -2.99 10.02
C VAL A 173 -3.20 -2.23 9.22
N GLU A 174 -3.43 -2.56 7.96
CA GLU A 174 -4.51 -1.98 7.15
C GLU A 174 -5.90 -2.32 7.71
N ILE A 175 -6.15 -3.58 8.09
CA ILE A 175 -7.41 -3.99 8.72
C ILE A 175 -7.62 -3.22 10.02
N PHE A 176 -6.63 -3.20 10.90
CA PHE A 176 -6.76 -2.51 12.19
C PHE A 176 -6.92 -1.01 12.02
N GLY A 177 -6.04 -0.35 11.25
CA GLY A 177 -6.11 1.09 11.01
C GLY A 177 -7.42 1.48 10.31
N GLY A 178 -7.84 0.72 9.30
CA GLY A 178 -9.09 0.95 8.58
C GLY A 178 -10.32 0.79 9.48
N ALA A 179 -10.40 -0.30 10.23
CA ALA A 179 -11.49 -0.55 11.19
C ALA A 179 -11.51 0.49 12.32
N TRP A 180 -10.34 0.89 12.84
CA TRP A 180 -10.22 1.91 13.88
C TRP A 180 -10.71 3.28 13.39
N MET A 181 -10.35 3.67 12.16
CA MET A 181 -10.86 4.88 11.52
C MET A 181 -12.38 4.84 11.36
N MET A 182 -12.92 3.70 10.91
CA MET A 182 -14.37 3.52 10.73
C MET A 182 -15.14 3.52 12.06
N LEU A 183 -14.56 2.99 13.14
CA LEU A 183 -15.13 3.07 14.48
C LEU A 183 -15.27 4.53 14.93
N GLY A 184 -14.19 5.31 14.80
CA GLY A 184 -14.20 6.73 15.16
C GLY A 184 -15.20 7.54 14.32
N PHE A 185 -15.22 7.30 13.01
CA PHE A 185 -16.15 7.97 12.10
C PHE A 185 -17.61 7.57 12.36
N GLY A 186 -17.89 6.29 12.54
CA GLY A 186 -19.22 5.78 12.84
C GLY A 186 -19.78 6.32 14.15
N ALA A 187 -18.97 6.39 15.20
CA ALA A 187 -19.36 6.98 16.48
C ALA A 187 -19.76 8.46 16.32
N GLN A 188 -18.98 9.25 15.56
CA GLN A 188 -19.31 10.64 15.26
C GLN A 188 -20.63 10.78 14.50
N LEU A 189 -20.85 9.96 13.46
CA LEU A 189 -22.10 9.97 12.70
C LEU A 189 -23.34 9.61 13.54
N LEU A 190 -23.17 8.71 14.50
CA LEU A 190 -24.24 8.29 15.41
C LEU A 190 -24.41 9.21 16.62
N GLY A 191 -23.58 10.26 16.77
CA GLY A 191 -23.60 11.14 17.94
C GLY A 191 -23.16 10.45 19.23
N VAL A 192 -22.38 9.38 19.13
CA VAL A 192 -21.89 8.59 20.28
C VAL A 192 -20.49 9.08 20.67
N SER A 193 -20.34 9.51 21.92
CA SER A 193 -19.03 9.84 22.48
C SER A 193 -18.28 8.56 22.86
N LEU A 194 -17.09 8.37 22.27
CA LEU A 194 -16.20 7.27 22.65
C LEU A 194 -15.48 7.59 23.97
N PRO A 195 -15.13 6.58 24.79
CA PRO A 195 -14.36 6.78 26.01
C PRO A 195 -13.02 7.47 25.71
N ALA A 196 -12.64 8.47 26.52
CA ALA A 196 -11.38 9.21 26.35
C ALA A 196 -10.14 8.31 26.40
N ALA A 197 -10.22 7.16 27.07
CA ALA A 197 -9.15 6.16 27.12
C ALA A 197 -8.78 5.57 25.75
N LEU A 198 -9.64 5.71 24.73
CA LEU A 198 -9.36 5.28 23.35
C LEU A 198 -8.57 6.31 22.53
N GLY A 199 -8.28 7.49 23.09
CA GLY A 199 -7.57 8.56 22.40
C GLY A 199 -8.37 9.18 21.24
N PRO A 200 -7.72 10.01 20.40
CA PRO A 200 -8.32 10.58 19.21
C PRO A 200 -8.40 9.53 18.09
N VAL A 201 -9.30 8.56 18.23
CA VAL A 201 -9.43 7.34 17.40
C VAL A 201 -9.18 7.54 15.89
N VAL A 202 -9.85 8.52 15.26
CA VAL A 202 -9.68 8.79 13.81
C VAL A 202 -8.28 9.27 13.48
N SER A 203 -7.71 10.12 14.33
CA SER A 203 -6.37 10.68 14.16
C SER A 203 -5.28 9.62 14.36
N ASP A 204 -5.43 8.75 15.36
CA ASP A 204 -4.49 7.63 15.61
C ASP A 204 -4.50 6.63 14.45
N ALA A 205 -5.69 6.33 13.93
CA ALA A 205 -5.85 5.51 12.73
C ALA A 205 -5.18 6.17 11.51
N ALA A 206 -5.43 7.48 11.30
CA ALA A 206 -4.85 8.21 10.19
C ALA A 206 -3.32 8.24 10.25
N LEU A 207 -2.73 8.43 11.44
CA LEU A 207 -1.28 8.38 11.63
C LEU A 207 -0.72 6.98 11.33
N THR A 208 -1.39 5.93 11.81
CA THR A 208 -1.01 4.54 11.55
C THR A 208 -0.99 4.25 10.06
N LEU A 209 -2.07 4.61 9.35
CA LEU A 209 -2.21 4.40 7.91
C LEU A 209 -1.26 5.30 7.10
N PHE A 210 -0.95 6.51 7.56
CA PHE A 210 0.06 7.38 6.97
C PHE A 210 1.44 6.72 7.00
N LEU A 211 1.87 6.25 8.17
CA LEU A 211 3.15 5.58 8.35
C LEU A 211 3.22 4.29 7.53
N LEU A 212 2.14 3.50 7.54
CA LEU A 212 2.06 2.29 6.72
C LEU A 212 2.19 2.61 5.23
N THR A 213 1.52 3.67 4.75
CA THR A 213 1.58 4.10 3.35
C THR A 213 2.99 4.48 2.93
N ILE A 214 3.76 5.12 3.82
CA ILE A 214 5.19 5.37 3.61
C ILE A 214 5.94 4.04 3.49
N VAL A 215 5.73 3.11 4.43
CA VAL A 215 6.43 1.82 4.45
C VAL A 215 6.14 0.96 3.21
N VAL A 216 4.93 1.01 2.65
CA VAL A 216 4.57 0.24 1.45
C VAL A 216 4.84 0.99 0.13
N THR A 217 5.25 2.26 0.18
CA THR A 217 5.61 3.05 -1.02
C THR A 217 6.63 2.35 -1.93
N PRO A 218 7.67 1.68 -1.41
CA PRO A 218 8.63 0.94 -2.23
C PRO A 218 7.99 -0.16 -3.09
N ALA A 219 6.92 -0.82 -2.63
CA ALA A 219 6.21 -1.79 -3.47
C ALA A 219 5.54 -1.14 -4.69
N ASN A 220 5.00 0.08 -4.54
CA ASN A 220 4.44 0.85 -5.66
C ASN A 220 5.52 1.23 -6.68
N ILE A 221 6.69 1.67 -6.19
CA ILE A 221 7.83 2.03 -7.06
C ILE A 221 8.40 0.78 -7.73
N PHE A 222 8.40 -0.37 -7.05
CA PHE A 222 8.86 -1.64 -7.60
C PHE A 222 7.97 -2.13 -8.74
N ALA A 223 6.65 -2.09 -8.56
CA ALA A 223 5.69 -2.42 -9.61
C ALA A 223 5.95 -1.62 -10.90
N MET A 224 6.23 -0.32 -10.80
CA MET A 224 6.58 0.50 -11.95
C MET A 224 7.98 0.18 -12.52
N SER A 225 9.00 0.06 -11.67
CA SER A 225 10.39 -0.08 -12.11
C SER A 225 10.71 -1.44 -12.71
N HIS A 226 10.01 -2.50 -12.29
CA HIS A 226 10.24 -3.89 -12.68
C HIS A 226 9.04 -4.51 -13.41
N ASN A 227 8.06 -3.67 -13.80
CA ASN A 227 6.80 -4.10 -14.42
C ASN A 227 6.05 -5.15 -13.59
N ALA A 228 6.23 -5.15 -12.26
CA ALA A 228 5.69 -6.22 -11.43
C ALA A 228 4.15 -6.13 -11.39
N LYS A 229 3.51 -7.22 -11.80
CA LYS A 229 2.05 -7.27 -12.02
C LYS A 229 1.29 -7.46 -10.71
N PHE A 230 0.17 -6.75 -10.59
CA PHE A 230 -0.84 -6.91 -9.55
C PHE A 230 -2.18 -6.33 -10.01
N PRO A 231 -3.27 -7.13 -10.09
CA PRO A 231 -3.34 -8.60 -9.95
C PRO A 231 -2.47 -9.35 -10.97
N LEU A 232 -2.15 -10.63 -10.71
CA LEU A 232 -1.19 -11.41 -11.52
C LEU A 232 -1.67 -11.69 -12.95
N ASP A 233 -2.98 -11.72 -13.14
CA ASP A 233 -3.68 -12.03 -14.39
C ASP A 233 -3.96 -10.80 -15.25
N ILE A 234 -3.76 -9.59 -14.72
CA ILE A 234 -4.06 -8.34 -15.41
C ILE A 234 -2.76 -7.60 -15.74
N GLU A 235 -2.57 -7.33 -17.03
CA GLU A 235 -1.52 -6.42 -17.46
C GLU A 235 -1.91 -4.99 -17.10
N THR A 236 -1.24 -4.45 -16.08
CA THR A 236 -1.45 -3.06 -15.69
C THR A 236 -0.68 -2.16 -16.66
N PRO A 237 -1.35 -1.30 -17.44
CA PRO A 237 -0.64 -0.39 -18.32
C PRO A 237 0.26 0.55 -17.49
N VAL A 238 1.39 1.01 -18.06
CA VAL A 238 2.34 1.92 -17.38
C VAL A 238 1.64 3.14 -16.77
N VAL A 239 0.61 3.64 -17.45
CA VAL A 239 -0.23 4.76 -16.98
C VAL A 239 -0.89 4.43 -15.64
N GLY A 240 -1.34 3.19 -15.42
CA GLY A 240 -1.91 2.76 -14.14
C GLY A 240 -0.92 2.84 -12.98
N HIS A 241 0.33 2.44 -13.22
CA HIS A 241 1.40 2.58 -12.21
C HIS A 241 1.73 4.05 -11.92
N VAL A 242 1.79 4.90 -12.96
CA VAL A 242 2.01 6.35 -12.80
C VAL A 242 0.86 6.99 -12.02
N VAL A 243 -0.38 6.66 -12.35
CA VAL A 243 -1.57 7.16 -11.63
C VAL A 243 -1.52 6.78 -10.16
N ARG A 244 -1.16 5.53 -9.83
CA ARG A 244 -0.98 5.08 -8.44
C ARG A 244 0.08 5.90 -7.70
N LEU A 245 1.21 6.21 -8.34
CA LEU A 245 2.25 7.04 -7.76
C LEU A 245 1.82 8.51 -7.60
N LEU A 246 1.01 9.05 -8.51
CA LEU A 246 0.49 10.43 -8.42
C LEU A 246 -0.57 10.61 -7.33
N PHE A 247 -1.40 9.59 -7.07
CA PHE A 247 -2.38 9.63 -5.99
C PHE A 247 -1.75 9.45 -4.60
N GLN A 248 -0.56 8.85 -4.51
CA GLN A 248 0.09 8.58 -3.24
C GLN A 248 0.39 9.84 -2.41
N PRO A 249 0.91 10.94 -2.97
CA PRO A 249 1.04 12.21 -2.27
C PRO A 249 -0.27 12.79 -1.73
N VAL A 250 -1.36 12.64 -2.48
CA VAL A 250 -2.70 13.12 -2.07
C VAL A 250 -3.17 12.33 -0.85
N LEU A 251 -3.06 11.00 -0.91
CA LEU A 251 -3.42 10.11 0.19
C LEU A 251 -2.59 10.39 1.45
N LEU A 252 -1.27 10.53 1.29
CA LEU A 252 -0.37 10.87 2.40
C LEU A 252 -0.72 12.23 3.02
N ALA A 253 -1.01 13.25 2.21
CA ALA A 253 -1.37 14.58 2.70
C ALA A 253 -2.70 14.56 3.48
N MET A 254 -3.72 13.85 2.97
CA MET A 254 -5.00 13.70 3.65
C MET A 254 -4.86 12.97 5.00
N LEU A 255 -4.09 11.88 5.04
CA LEU A 255 -3.85 11.13 6.28
C LEU A 255 -3.04 11.95 7.29
N LEU A 256 -2.00 12.66 6.85
CA LEU A 256 -1.20 13.54 7.70
C LEU A 256 -2.03 14.69 8.30
N GLU A 257 -2.96 15.23 7.52
CA GLU A 257 -3.89 16.26 7.96
C GLU A 257 -4.92 15.73 8.98
N MET A 258 -5.42 14.51 8.81
CA MET A 258 -6.28 13.87 9.81
C MET A 258 -5.52 13.46 11.09
N ALA A 259 -4.22 13.19 10.98
CA ALA A 259 -3.35 12.78 12.09
C ALA A 259 -2.91 13.94 13.01
N GLN A 260 -3.25 15.20 12.68
CA GLN A 260 -2.79 16.36 13.43
C GLN A 260 -3.10 16.31 14.94
N PRO A 261 -4.30 15.95 15.41
CA PRO A 261 -4.57 15.85 16.85
C PRO A 261 -3.56 14.97 17.58
N THR A 262 -3.29 13.76 17.08
CA THR A 262 -2.32 12.82 17.67
C THR A 262 -0.91 13.41 17.67
N LEU A 263 -0.50 14.06 16.57
CA LEU A 263 0.82 14.66 16.46
C LEU A 263 1.02 15.86 17.40
N LEU A 264 -0.04 16.66 17.63
CA LEU A 264 -0.02 17.76 18.58
C LEU A 264 0.08 17.24 20.01
N ASP A 265 -0.73 16.26 20.38
CA ASP A 265 -0.68 15.62 21.70
C ASP A 265 0.71 15.04 21.98
N ALA A 266 1.33 14.39 21.00
CA ALA A 266 2.70 13.89 21.11
C ALA A 266 3.72 15.02 21.35
N LYS A 267 3.62 16.14 20.63
CA LYS A 267 4.53 17.29 20.80
C LYS A 267 4.41 17.91 22.20
N VAL A 268 3.19 18.06 22.70
CA VAL A 268 2.93 18.57 24.05
C VAL A 268 3.54 17.63 25.10
N ASN A 269 3.31 16.33 24.98
CA ASN A 269 3.85 15.33 25.92
C ASN A 269 5.38 15.23 25.89
N LEU A 270 6.02 15.59 24.78
CA LEU A 270 7.47 15.63 24.64
C LEU A 270 8.10 16.98 25.04
N GLY A 271 7.30 17.97 25.45
CA GLY A 271 7.79 19.31 25.82
C GLY A 271 8.36 20.09 24.64
N LEU A 272 7.84 19.84 23.43
CA LEU A 272 8.25 20.54 22.19
C LEU A 272 7.34 21.73 21.86
N MET A 273 6.39 22.05 22.74
CA MET A 273 5.40 23.13 22.66
C MET A 273 5.19 23.78 24.03
#